data_AF-A0A5C6T2C2-F1
#
_entry.id   AF-A0A5C6T2C2-F1
#
_cell.length_a   1.000
_cell.length_b   1.000
_cell.length_c   1.000
_cell.angle_alpha   90.00
_cell.angle_beta   90.00
_cell.angle_gamma   90.00
#
_symmetry.space_group_name_H-M   'P 1'
#
loop_
_entity.id
_entity.type
_entity.pdbx_description
1 polymer ?
#
loop_
_entity_poly.entity_id
_entity_poly.type
_entity_poly.pdbx_seq_one_letter_code
_entity_poly.pdbx_strand_id
1 'polypeptide(L)'
;MSPIKTVFQLNFKPSFFESITVRPSGTLIVTRQDANEIWEIDPVSGAGKCIVTVPDAASVTGIAQVLPDVYAFGAGTYWNYNTQASAE
;
A
#
# COMPACT_ATOMS: atom_id res chain seq x y z
N MET A 1 -20.45 5.94 -20.50
CA MET A 1 -19.21 5.48 -19.83
C MET A 1 -18.73 6.60 -18.92
N SER A 2 -18.39 6.29 -17.68
CA SER A 2 -17.71 7.27 -16.81
C SER A 2 -16.25 7.42 -17.28
N PRO A 3 -15.69 8.63 -17.33
CA PRO A 3 -14.30 8.83 -17.71
C PRO A 3 -13.37 8.18 -16.65
N ILE A 4 -12.26 7.61 -17.11
CA ILE A 4 -11.16 7.20 -16.24
C ILE A 4 -10.48 8.46 -15.73
N LYS A 5 -10.27 8.57 -14.41
CA LYS A 5 -9.53 9.67 -13.78
C LYS A 5 -8.56 9.14 -12.74
N THR A 6 -7.45 9.85 -12.53
CA THR A 6 -6.58 9.62 -11.38
C THR A 6 -7.31 10.02 -10.10
N VAL A 7 -7.34 9.12 -9.13
CA VAL A 7 -7.97 9.34 -7.83
C VAL A 7 -6.96 9.94 -6.84
N PHE A 8 -5.78 9.33 -6.74
CA PHE A 8 -4.71 9.75 -5.85
C PHE A 8 -3.37 9.33 -6.44
N GLN A 9 -2.33 10.13 -6.19
CA GLN A 9 -0.96 9.83 -6.58
C GLN A 9 0.01 10.50 -5.60
N LEU A 10 1.02 9.75 -5.14
CA LEU A 10 2.13 10.32 -4.39
C LEU A 10 2.99 11.19 -5.31
N ASN A 11 3.43 12.35 -4.81
CA ASN A 11 4.24 13.31 -5.57
C ASN A 11 5.76 13.12 -5.39
N PHE A 12 6.18 11.98 -4.83
CA PHE A 12 7.58 11.63 -4.63
C PHE A 12 7.86 10.21 -5.14
N LYS A 13 9.15 9.86 -5.21
CA LYS A 13 9.64 8.52 -5.54
C LYS A 13 10.53 8.00 -4.41
N PRO A 14 10.56 6.68 -4.16
CA PRO A 14 9.69 5.67 -4.77
C PRO A 14 8.22 5.85 -4.31
N SER A 15 7.27 5.28 -5.07
CA SER A 15 5.81 5.43 -4.81
C SER A 15 4.99 4.20 -5.22
N PHE A 16 5.50 3.01 -4.91
CA PHE A 16 4.90 1.76 -5.37
C PHE A 16 3.79 1.25 -4.43
N PHE A 17 2.55 1.64 -4.73
CA PHE A 17 1.37 0.95 -4.21
C PHE A 17 1.22 -0.42 -4.88
N GLU A 18 1.11 -1.48 -4.08
CA GLU A 18 1.07 -2.85 -4.59
C GLU A 18 -0.32 -3.49 -4.50
N SER A 19 -0.91 -3.52 -3.31
CA SER A 19 -2.24 -4.10 -3.07
C SER A 19 -3.24 -3.03 -2.65
N ILE A 20 -4.53 -3.30 -2.91
CA ILE A 20 -5.65 -2.41 -2.61
C ILE A 20 -6.86 -3.20 -2.09
N THR A 21 -7.60 -2.62 -1.15
CA THR A 21 -8.91 -3.11 -0.71
C THR A 21 -9.85 -1.94 -0.37
N VAL A 22 -11.16 -2.20 -0.34
CA VAL A 22 -12.18 -1.20 -0.06
C VAL A 22 -12.71 -1.41 1.36
N ARG A 23 -12.78 -0.34 2.15
CA ARG A 23 -13.41 -0.34 3.47
C ARG A 23 -14.92 -0.21 3.36
N PRO A 24 -15.70 -0.65 4.37
CA PRO A 24 -17.13 -0.38 4.42
C PRO A 24 -17.50 1.11 4.31
N SER A 25 -16.59 2.02 4.72
CA SER A 25 -16.73 3.48 4.58
C SER A 25 -16.63 3.97 3.12
N GLY A 26 -16.17 3.13 2.19
CA GLY A 26 -15.88 3.52 0.81
C GLY A 26 -14.47 4.09 0.59
N THR A 27 -13.65 4.23 1.64
CA THR A 27 -12.23 4.56 1.49
C THR A 27 -11.44 3.32 1.04
N LEU A 28 -10.29 3.55 0.42
CA LEU A 28 -9.37 2.52 -0.03
C LEU A 28 -8.26 2.37 0.99
N ILE A 29 -7.86 1.12 1.28
CA ILE A 29 -6.60 0.83 1.96
C ILE A 29 -5.63 0.27 0.94
N VAL A 30 -4.41 0.83 0.90
CA VAL A 30 -3.36 0.39 -0.01
C VAL A 30 -2.06 0.10 0.73
N THR A 31 -1.33 -0.91 0.27
CA THR A 31 0.00 -1.26 0.77
C THR A 31 1.07 -0.57 -0.07
N ARG A 32 2.21 -0.22 0.54
CA ARG A 32 3.40 0.20 -0.19
C ARG A 32 4.43 -0.92 -0.19
N GLN A 33 4.84 -1.39 -1.36
CA GLN A 33 5.90 -2.39 -1.45
C GLN A 33 7.30 -1.76 -1.36
N ASP A 34 7.39 -0.46 -1.57
CA ASP A 34 8.64 0.31 -1.50
C ASP A 34 8.86 1.02 -0.16
N ALA A 35 7.91 0.90 0.78
CA ALA A 35 8.00 1.48 2.12
C ALA A 35 7.22 0.63 3.13
N ASN A 36 7.48 0.77 4.42
CA ASN A 36 6.78 0.06 5.48
C ASN A 36 5.43 0.72 5.86
N GLU A 37 4.64 1.13 4.87
CA GLU A 37 3.48 2.00 5.07
C GLU A 37 2.18 1.41 4.52
N ILE A 38 1.08 1.62 5.27
CA ILE A 38 -0.30 1.46 4.81
C ILE A 38 -0.92 2.85 4.65
N TRP A 39 -1.57 3.09 3.51
CA TRP A 39 -2.26 4.33 3.24
C TRP A 39 -3.78 4.15 3.16
N GLU A 40 -4.51 5.14 3.68
CA GLU A 40 -5.94 5.30 3.44
C GLU A 40 -6.14 6.40 2.41
N ILE A 41 -6.97 6.13 1.40
CA ILE A 41 -7.30 7.06 0.31
C ILE A 41 -8.82 7.21 0.25
N ASP A 42 -9.30 8.44 0.24
CA ASP A 42 -10.69 8.76 -0.07
C ASP A 42 -10.85 8.99 -1.58
N PRO A 43 -11.57 8.11 -2.30
CA PRO A 43 -11.72 8.24 -3.74
C PRO A 43 -12.63 9.40 -4.19
N VAL A 44 -13.42 9.97 -3.28
CA VAL A 44 -14.32 11.09 -3.56
C VAL A 44 -13.54 12.40 -3.54
N SER A 45 -12.80 12.65 -2.45
CA SER A 45 -12.00 13.87 -2.31
C SER A 45 -10.63 13.81 -2.99
N GLY A 46 -10.10 12.61 -3.23
CA GLY A 46 -8.73 12.41 -3.71
C GLY A 46 -7.68 12.66 -2.62
N ALA A 47 -8.08 12.71 -1.35
CA ALA A 47 -7.16 12.81 -0.22
C ALA A 47 -6.56 11.44 0.12
N GLY A 48 -5.29 11.42 0.52
CA GLY A 48 -4.62 10.22 0.99
C GLY A 48 -3.73 10.52 2.19
N LYS A 49 -3.63 9.58 3.12
CA LYS A 49 -2.75 9.68 4.31
C LYS A 49 -2.17 8.31 4.67
N CYS A 50 -0.94 8.30 5.15
CA CYS A 50 -0.38 7.14 5.83
C CYS A 50 -1.15 6.94 7.14
N ILE A 51 -1.67 5.73 7.38
CA ILE A 51 -2.41 5.37 8.59
C ILE A 51 -1.66 4.38 9.48
N VAL A 52 -0.69 3.65 8.93
CA VAL A 52 0.17 2.73 9.67
C VAL A 52 1.58 2.78 9.09
N THR A 53 2.57 2.90 9.97
CA THR A 53 3.98 2.62 9.67
C THR A 53 4.40 1.42 10.51
N VAL A 54 4.84 0.33 9.86
CA VAL A 54 5.17 -0.92 10.55
C VAL A 54 6.62 -0.87 11.04
N PRO A 55 6.89 -0.94 12.35
CA PRO A 55 8.26 -0.97 12.86
C PRO A 55 8.98 -2.23 12.39
N ASP A 56 10.31 -2.13 12.24
CA ASP A 56 11.20 -3.25 11.88
C ASP A 56 10.89 -3.96 10.55
N ALA A 57 10.08 -3.34 9.69
CA ALA A 57 9.84 -3.78 8.31
C ALA A 57 10.41 -2.75 7.32
N ALA A 58 10.77 -3.20 6.13
CA ALA A 58 11.16 -2.32 5.02
C ALA A 58 10.03 -2.13 4.00
N SER A 59 9.01 -2.98 4.03
CA SER A 59 8.00 -3.09 2.99
C SER A 59 6.73 -3.77 3.49
N VAL A 60 5.60 -3.46 2.85
CA VAL A 60 4.31 -4.12 3.06
C VAL A 60 3.75 -4.66 1.74
N THR A 61 3.18 -5.86 1.76
CA THR A 61 2.63 -6.53 0.58
C THR A 61 1.38 -7.31 0.94
N GLY A 62 0.46 -7.44 -0.03
CA GLY A 62 -0.79 -8.15 0.15
C GLY A 62 -1.72 -7.50 1.16
N ILE A 63 -3.02 -7.60 0.96
CA ILE A 63 -3.99 -7.23 1.99
C ILE A 63 -5.26 -8.03 1.82
N ALA A 64 -5.78 -8.57 2.92
CA ALA A 64 -7.01 -9.33 2.94
C ALA A 64 -7.86 -8.95 4.16
N GLN A 65 -9.16 -8.80 3.95
CA GLN A 65 -10.11 -8.64 5.04
C GLN A 65 -10.31 -10.00 5.72
N VAL A 66 -10.15 -10.05 7.04
CA VAL A 66 -10.30 -11.27 7.86
C VAL A 66 -11.56 -11.24 8.72
N LEU A 67 -12.04 -10.05 9.09
CA LEU A 67 -13.31 -9.78 9.78
C LEU A 67 -13.86 -8.42 9.29
N PRO A 68 -15.13 -8.05 9.61
CA PRO A 68 -15.66 -6.73 9.24
C PRO A 68 -14.74 -5.59 9.71
N ASP A 69 -14.22 -4.84 8.75
CA ASP A 69 -13.22 -3.76 8.93
C ASP A 69 -11.93 -4.16 9.67
N VAL A 70 -11.54 -5.45 9.61
CA VAL A 70 -10.26 -5.95 10.12
C VAL A 70 -9.47 -6.61 9.00
N TYR A 71 -8.20 -6.25 8.86
CA TYR A 71 -7.37 -6.64 7.72
C TYR A 71 -6.06 -7.26 8.20
N ALA A 72 -5.59 -8.26 7.45
CA ALA A 72 -4.26 -8.82 7.56
C ALA A 72 -3.45 -8.44 6.32
N PHE A 73 -2.16 -8.18 6.52
CA PHE A 73 -1.19 -7.83 5.47
C PHE A 73 0.18 -8.43 5.83
N GLY A 74 1.03 -8.64 4.83
CA GLY A 74 2.41 -9.10 5.03
C GLY A 74 3.36 -7.92 5.21
N ALA A 75 4.21 -7.94 6.23
CA ALA A 75 5.25 -6.92 6.42
C ALA A 75 6.61 -7.57 6.66
N GLY A 76 7.66 -7.00 6.07
CA GLY A 76 9.01 -7.51 6.22
C GLY A 76 10.00 -6.86 5.26
N THR A 77 11.09 -7.57 5.01
CA THR A 77 12.12 -7.18 4.04
C THR A 77 12.08 -8.13 2.86
N TYR A 78 11.56 -7.65 1.73
CA TYR A 78 11.49 -8.42 0.49
C TYR A 78 12.66 -8.03 -0.40
N TRP A 79 13.62 -8.95 -0.55
CA TRP A 79 14.74 -8.76 -1.45
C TRP A 79 14.36 -9.17 -2.87
N ASN A 80 14.73 -8.36 -3.86
CA ASN A 80 14.73 -8.81 -5.24
C ASN A 80 15.90 -9.79 -5.39
N TYR A 81 15.66 -11.04 -5.81
CA TYR A 81 16.73 -12.03 -5.99
C TYR A 81 17.88 -11.55 -6.90
N ASN A 82 17.61 -10.59 -7.79
CA ASN A 82 18.62 -9.99 -8.68
C ASN A 82 19.63 -9.08 -7.96
N THR A 83 19.41 -8.67 -6.71
CA THR A 83 20.35 -7.82 -5.94
C THR A 83 21.25 -8.62 -4.99
N GLN A 84 21.07 -9.94 -4.88
CA GLN A 84 21.98 -10.81 -4.11
C GLN A 84 23.19 -11.31 -4.93
N ALA A 85 23.10 -11.30 -6.27
CA ALA A 85 24.16 -11.80 -7.15
C ALA A 85 25.39 -10.87 -7.27
N SER A 86 25.41 -9.75 -6.56
CA SER A 86 26.50 -8.76 -6.57
C SER A 86 27.27 -8.68 -5.25
N ALA A 87 27.08 -9.65 -4.37
CA ALA A 87 27.78 -9.75 -3.09
C ALA A 87 28.60 -11.05 -3.00
N GLU A 88 29.47 -11.28 -3.99
CA GLU A 88 30.64 -12.18 -3.91
C GLU A 88 31.83 -11.56 -4.65
#